data_AF-A0A1B6EEV8-F1
#
_entry.id   AF-A0A1B6EEV8-F1
#
_cell.length_a   1.000
_cell.length_b   1.000
_cell.length_c   1.000
_cell.angle_alpha   90.00
_cell.angle_beta   90.00
_cell.angle_gamma   90.00
#
_symmetry.space_group_name_H-M   'P 1'
#
loop_
_entity.id
_entity.type
_entity.pdbx_description
1 polymer ?
#
loop_
_entity_poly.entity_id
_entity_poly.type
_entity_poly.pdbx_seq_one_letter_code
_entity_poly.pdbx_strand_id
1 'polypeptide(L)'
;KLPGAPAWAAIFFFMLVVLGIDSEFCIVESFVTGMVDNWPDQLRPHRGKFTMAMCVLLFLLGVPMVTHGGAYIFQLMDYYSASGMCLLWVCFFQTISISWIFGADKFIDCVHQMMGVRPNRFWYFCWVIFAPATMVFIFVFYIVQYVPAKYGPYVYPDWA
;
A
#
# COMPACT_ATOMS: atom_id res chain seq x y z
N LYS A 1 35.92 6.41 -5.68
CA LYS A 1 35.50 6.32 -7.10
C LYS A 1 35.79 4.89 -7.54
N LEU A 2 34.76 4.09 -7.84
CA LEU A 2 34.95 2.71 -8.32
C LEU A 2 35.45 2.75 -9.78
N PRO A 3 36.38 1.87 -10.20
CA PRO A 3 36.67 1.69 -11.61
C PRO A 3 35.41 1.19 -12.34
N GLY A 4 35.10 1.74 -13.51
CA GLY A 4 33.85 1.43 -14.21
C GLY A 4 32.59 2.07 -13.60
N ALA A 5 32.73 3.15 -12.82
CA ALA A 5 31.62 3.91 -12.23
C ALA A 5 30.37 4.13 -13.13
N PRO A 6 30.49 4.46 -14.43
CA PRO A 6 29.29 4.62 -15.27
C PRO A 6 28.49 3.32 -15.46
N ALA A 7 29.16 2.16 -15.51
CA ALA A 7 28.48 0.87 -15.62
C ALA A 7 27.72 0.52 -14.35
N TRP A 8 28.32 0.76 -13.18
CA TRP A 8 27.67 0.57 -11.88
C TRP A 8 26.47 1.49 -11.68
N ALA A 9 26.56 2.75 -12.12
CA ALA A 9 25.44 3.69 -12.06
C ALA A 9 24.27 3.24 -12.96
N ALA A 10 24.55 2.78 -14.18
CA ALA A 10 23.51 2.29 -15.09
C ALA A 10 22.75 1.09 -14.50
N ILE A 11 23.47 0.11 -13.94
CA ILE A 11 22.86 -1.07 -13.29
C ILE A 11 22.03 -0.65 -12.08
N PHE A 12 22.52 0.30 -11.28
CA PHE A 12 21.81 0.79 -10.10
C PHE A 12 20.48 1.48 -10.46
N PHE A 13 20.48 2.39 -11.42
CA PHE A 13 19.24 3.05 -11.86
C PHE A 13 18.28 2.07 -12.54
N PHE A 14 18.80 1.12 -13.33
CA PHE A 14 17.97 0.09 -13.94
C PHE A 14 17.28 -0.78 -12.87
N MET A 15 18.00 -1.16 -11.82
CA MET A 15 17.43 -1.89 -10.68
C MET A 15 16.28 -1.10 -10.03
N LEU A 16 16.46 0.20 -9.78
CA LEU A 16 15.41 1.04 -9.20
C LEU A 16 14.15 1.10 -10.09
N VAL A 17 14.34 1.18 -11.41
CA VAL A 17 13.22 1.16 -12.37
C VAL A 17 12.48 -0.17 -12.33
N VAL A 18 13.19 -1.30 -12.34
CA VAL A 18 12.56 -2.64 -12.28
C VAL A 18 11.79 -2.84 -10.98
N LEU A 19 12.36 -2.44 -9.84
CA LEU A 19 11.68 -2.51 -8.53
C LEU A 19 10.40 -1.67 -8.48
N GLY A 20 10.43 -0.48 -9.07
CA GLY A 20 9.25 0.38 -9.18
C GLY A 20 8.16 -0.22 -10.08
N ILE A 21 8.54 -0.75 -11.24
CA ILE A 21 7.60 -1.33 -12.21
C ILE A 21 6.86 -2.54 -11.62
N ASP A 22 7.56 -3.44 -10.95
CA ASP A 22 6.95 -4.64 -10.34
C ASP A 22 5.91 -4.26 -9.27
N SER A 23 6.26 -3.31 -8.41
CA SER A 23 5.37 -2.82 -7.34
C SER A 23 4.13 -2.14 -7.91
N GLU A 24 4.29 -1.25 -8.89
CA GLU A 24 3.17 -0.56 -9.55
C GLU A 24 2.24 -1.54 -10.28
N PHE A 25 2.80 -2.55 -10.95
CA PHE A 25 2.00 -3.55 -11.64
C PHE A 25 1.09 -4.31 -10.66
N CYS A 26 1.63 -4.73 -9.51
CA CYS A 26 0.86 -5.42 -8.47
C CYS A 26 -0.30 -4.56 -7.93
N ILE A 27 -0.06 -3.26 -7.68
CA ILE A 27 -1.08 -2.34 -7.15
C ILE A 27 -2.20 -2.12 -8.18
N VAL A 28 -1.84 -1.80 -9.42
CA VAL A 28 -2.78 -1.57 -10.53
C VAL A 28 -3.59 -2.83 -10.80
N GLU A 29 -2.95 -4.00 -10.85
CA GLU A 29 -3.64 -5.27 -11.07
C GLU A 29 -4.60 -5.61 -9.92
N SER A 30 -4.17 -5.44 -8.67
CA SER A 30 -5.02 -5.69 -7.48
C SER A 30 -6.27 -4.80 -7.49
N PHE A 31 -6.09 -3.51 -7.83
CA PHE A 31 -7.20 -2.57 -7.92
C PHE A 31 -8.15 -2.89 -9.09
N VAL A 32 -7.63 -3.16 -10.30
CA VAL A 32 -8.46 -3.58 -11.45
C VAL A 32 -9.24 -4.85 -11.11
N THR A 33 -8.58 -5.85 -10.53
CA THR A 33 -9.20 -7.14 -10.21
C THR A 33 -10.30 -6.95 -9.17
N GLY A 34 -10.04 -6.18 -8.12
CA GLY A 34 -11.06 -5.83 -7.11
C GLY A 34 -12.28 -5.12 -7.71
N MET A 35 -12.09 -4.23 -8.68
CA MET A 35 -13.21 -3.57 -9.36
C MET A 35 -13.98 -4.50 -10.30
N VAL A 36 -13.28 -5.36 -11.05
CA VAL A 36 -13.89 -6.34 -11.95
C VAL A 36 -14.71 -7.38 -11.16
N ASP A 37 -14.22 -7.78 -9.98
CA ASP A 37 -14.91 -8.75 -9.12
C ASP A 37 -16.18 -8.18 -8.46
N ASN A 38 -16.25 -6.87 -8.23
CA ASN A 38 -17.46 -6.21 -7.73
C ASN A 38 -18.57 -6.05 -8.80
N TRP A 39 -18.19 -5.88 -10.08
CA TRP A 39 -19.15 -5.76 -11.20
C TRP A 39 -18.86 -6.77 -12.32
N PRO A 40 -19.04 -8.08 -12.06
CA PRO A 40 -18.60 -9.14 -12.97
C PRO A 40 -19.33 -9.10 -14.32
N ASP A 41 -20.61 -8.76 -14.33
CA ASP A 41 -21.44 -8.83 -15.55
C ASP A 41 -21.11 -7.72 -16.57
N GLN A 42 -20.63 -6.57 -16.11
CA GLN A 42 -20.39 -5.40 -16.96
C GLN A 42 -18.90 -5.21 -17.30
N LEU A 43 -18.01 -5.47 -16.32
CA LEU A 43 -16.58 -5.14 -16.45
C LEU A 43 -15.72 -6.31 -16.95
N ARG A 44 -16.09 -7.59 -16.73
CA ARG A 44 -15.32 -8.74 -17.26
C ARG A 44 -15.11 -8.71 -18.78
N PRO A 45 -16.13 -8.50 -19.63
CA PRO A 45 -15.95 -8.52 -21.08
C PRO A 45 -15.11 -7.34 -21.60
N HIS A 46 -14.97 -6.27 -20.81
CA HIS A 46 -14.25 -5.05 -21.18
C HIS A 46 -13.00 -4.79 -20.33
N ARG A 47 -12.48 -5.80 -19.62
CA ARG A 47 -11.35 -5.68 -18.69
C ARG A 47 -10.17 -4.91 -19.30
N GLY A 48 -9.76 -5.24 -20.53
CA GLY A 48 -8.63 -4.57 -21.19
C GLY A 48 -8.86 -3.07 -21.45
N LYS A 49 -10.08 -2.69 -21.86
CA LYS A 49 -10.44 -1.27 -22.06
C LYS A 49 -10.49 -0.52 -20.73
N PHE A 50 -11.00 -1.17 -19.68
CA PHE A 50 -11.06 -0.63 -18.34
C PHE A 50 -9.66 -0.38 -17.76
N THR A 51 -8.75 -1.36 -17.86
CA THR A 51 -7.35 -1.19 -17.43
C THR A 51 -6.66 -0.06 -18.18
N MET A 52 -6.82 0.03 -19.51
CA MET A 52 -6.23 1.13 -20.28
C MET A 52 -6.78 2.49 -19.84
N ALA A 53 -8.10 2.62 -19.65
CA ALA A 53 -8.71 3.85 -19.14
C ALA A 53 -8.14 4.24 -17.77
N MET A 54 -7.95 3.26 -16.89
CA MET A 54 -7.40 3.48 -15.56
C MET A 54 -5.92 3.91 -15.59
N CYS A 55 -5.10 3.29 -16.44
CA CYS A 55 -3.71 3.73 -16.64
C CYS A 55 -3.63 5.17 -17.17
N VAL A 56 -4.53 5.55 -18.09
CA VAL A 56 -4.60 6.93 -18.59
C VAL A 56 -5.02 7.90 -17.47
N LEU A 57 -6.00 7.53 -16.65
CA LEU A 57 -6.40 8.34 -15.49
C LEU A 57 -5.25 8.52 -14.49
N LEU A 58 -4.54 7.45 -14.14
CA LEU A 58 -3.37 7.51 -13.24
C LEU A 58 -2.24 8.35 -13.84
N PHE A 59 -2.01 8.26 -15.15
CA PHE A 59 -1.04 9.11 -15.84
C PHE A 59 -1.41 10.60 -15.72
N LEU A 60 -2.68 10.95 -15.96
CA LEU A 60 -3.15 12.33 -15.83
C LEU A 60 -3.03 12.87 -14.39
N LEU A 61 -3.35 12.03 -13.40
CA LEU A 61 -3.18 12.35 -11.97
C LEU A 61 -1.71 12.48 -11.56
N GLY A 62 -0.80 11.80 -12.27
CA GLY A 62 0.66 11.87 -12.04
C GLY A 62 1.34 13.10 -12.66
N VAL A 63 0.73 13.76 -13.67
CA VAL A 63 1.31 14.95 -14.34
C VAL A 63 1.75 16.05 -13.36
N PRO A 64 0.96 16.43 -12.33
CA PRO A 64 1.37 17.46 -11.37
C PRO A 64 2.69 17.15 -10.65
N MET A 65 3.02 15.86 -10.43
CA MET A 65 4.24 15.44 -9.73
C MET A 65 5.52 15.55 -10.56
N VAL A 66 5.40 15.71 -11.88
CA VAL A 66 6.55 15.87 -12.80
C VAL A 66 6.88 17.35 -13.03
N THR A 67 6.07 18.27 -12.51
CA THR A 67 6.31 19.72 -12.62
C THR A 67 7.47 20.20 -11.74
N HIS A 68 7.93 21.45 -11.92
CA HIS A 68 9.02 22.03 -11.12
C HIS A 68 8.76 22.04 -9.61
N GLY A 69 7.49 22.08 -9.17
CA GLY A 69 7.07 21.96 -7.77
C GLY A 69 6.68 20.54 -7.36
N GLY A 70 6.84 19.55 -8.25
CA GLY A 70 6.36 18.20 -8.08
C GLY A 70 6.94 17.47 -6.88
N ALA A 71 8.19 17.76 -6.50
CA ALA A 71 8.81 17.20 -5.29
C ALA A 71 8.03 17.55 -4.00
N TYR A 72 7.45 18.76 -3.92
CA TYR A 72 6.63 19.16 -2.78
C TYR A 72 5.31 18.40 -2.75
N ILE A 73 4.65 18.25 -3.90
CA ILE A 73 3.40 17.49 -4.01
C ILE A 73 3.66 16.00 -3.70
N PHE A 74 4.76 15.46 -4.21
CA PHE A 74 5.17 14.09 -3.97
C PHE A 74 5.41 13.82 -2.49
N GLN A 75 6.18 14.66 -1.80
CA GLN A 75 6.43 14.44 -0.37
C GLN A 75 5.17 14.68 0.48
N LEU A 76 4.30 15.62 0.10
CA LEU A 76 3.03 15.83 0.79
C LEU A 76 2.14 14.57 0.68
N MET A 77 2.01 14.03 -0.52
CA MET A 77 1.26 12.79 -0.76
C MET A 77 1.92 11.59 -0.08
N ASP A 78 3.24 11.49 -0.10
CA ASP A 78 3.97 10.44 0.61
C ASP A 78 3.70 10.55 2.12
N TYR A 79 3.74 11.75 2.69
CA TYR A 79 3.55 11.97 4.13
C TYR A 79 2.11 11.85 4.62
N TYR A 80 1.09 12.10 3.79
CA TYR A 80 -0.31 12.05 4.21
C TYR A 80 -1.11 10.86 3.65
N SER A 81 -0.80 10.42 2.43
CA SER A 81 -1.47 9.28 1.79
C SER A 81 -0.74 7.96 2.01
N ALA A 82 0.57 7.90 1.70
CA ALA A 82 1.34 6.67 1.79
C ALA A 82 1.88 6.39 3.20
N SER A 83 2.16 7.45 3.96
CA SER A 83 2.66 7.39 5.33
C SER A 83 1.57 6.86 6.24
N GLY A 84 1.68 5.58 6.55
CA GLY A 84 1.27 4.97 7.80
C GLY A 84 -0.19 5.15 8.20
N MET A 85 -0.61 6.32 8.66
CA MET A 85 -1.86 6.52 9.40
C MET A 85 -3.09 6.00 8.66
N CYS A 86 -3.30 6.38 7.40
CA CYS A 86 -4.47 5.94 6.63
C CYS A 86 -4.47 4.42 6.43
N LEU A 87 -3.33 3.86 6.00
CA LEU A 87 -3.18 2.43 5.75
C LEU A 87 -3.26 1.60 7.04
N LEU A 88 -2.59 2.03 8.11
CA LEU A 88 -2.63 1.41 9.44
C LEU A 88 -4.05 1.38 9.99
N TRP A 89 -4.79 2.47 9.82
CA TRP A 89 -6.18 2.56 10.25
C TRP A 89 -7.08 1.58 9.51
N VAL A 90 -6.93 1.47 8.19
CA VAL A 90 -7.66 0.48 7.38
C VAL A 90 -7.26 -0.95 7.76
N CYS A 91 -5.96 -1.23 7.87
CA CYS A 91 -5.44 -2.54 8.26
C CYS A 91 -5.89 -2.96 9.67
N PHE A 92 -5.98 -2.01 10.61
CA PHE A 92 -6.49 -2.26 11.96
C PHE A 92 -7.94 -2.75 11.91
N PHE A 93 -8.82 -2.05 11.19
CA PHE A 93 -10.21 -2.48 11.04
C PHE A 93 -10.36 -3.78 10.28
N GLN A 94 -9.57 -4.00 9.23
CA GLN A 94 -9.55 -5.28 8.51
C GLN A 94 -9.16 -6.43 9.44
N THR A 95 -8.14 -6.24 10.27
CA THR A 95 -7.66 -7.25 11.23
C THR A 95 -8.71 -7.55 12.30
N ILE A 96 -9.38 -6.53 12.84
CA ILE A 96 -10.49 -6.69 13.80
C ILE A 96 -11.66 -7.41 13.14
N SER A 97 -12.01 -7.03 11.91
CA SER A 97 -13.13 -7.64 11.18
C SER A 97 -12.88 -9.12 10.93
N ILE A 98 -11.66 -9.52 10.55
CA ILE A 98 -11.32 -10.93 10.32
C ILE A 98 -11.22 -11.70 11.64
N SER A 99 -10.53 -11.14 12.64
CA SER A 99 -10.20 -11.89 13.85
C SER A 99 -11.34 -11.96 14.86
N TRP A 100 -12.14 -10.90 15.01
CA TRP A 100 -13.18 -10.78 16.02
C TRP A 100 -14.60 -10.91 15.44
N ILE A 101 -14.90 -10.24 14.33
CA ILE A 101 -16.27 -10.26 13.75
C ILE A 101 -16.53 -11.56 13.00
N PHE A 102 -15.65 -11.93 12.07
CA PHE A 102 -15.74 -13.22 11.37
C PHE A 102 -15.40 -14.39 12.31
N GLY A 103 -14.45 -14.16 13.22
CA GLY A 103 -14.01 -15.10 14.24
C GLY A 103 -12.78 -15.90 13.78
N ALA A 104 -11.69 -15.78 14.54
CA ALA A 104 -10.42 -16.41 14.22
C ALA A 104 -10.49 -17.94 14.08
N ASP A 105 -11.37 -18.61 14.83
CA ASP A 105 -11.58 -20.05 14.71
C ASP A 105 -12.14 -20.45 13.32
N LYS A 106 -13.10 -19.68 12.79
CA LYS A 106 -13.63 -19.89 11.43
C LYS A 106 -12.56 -19.61 10.38
N PHE A 107 -11.72 -18.61 10.61
CA PHE A 107 -10.61 -18.30 9.71
C PHE A 107 -9.59 -19.45 9.65
N ILE A 108 -9.24 -20.04 10.81
CA ILE A 108 -8.37 -21.23 10.88
C ILE A 108 -8.98 -22.42 10.15
N ASP A 109 -10.30 -22.61 10.24
CA ASP A 109 -11.00 -23.67 9.53
C ASP A 109 -10.97 -23.47 8.01
N CYS A 110 -11.15 -22.23 7.52
CA CYS A 110 -10.97 -21.91 6.10
C CYS A 110 -9.53 -22.20 5.64
N VAL A 111 -8.52 -21.81 6.43
CA VAL A 111 -7.12 -22.09 6.10
C VAL A 111 -6.84 -23.61 6.07
N HIS A 112 -7.41 -24.37 7.01
CA HIS A 112 -7.31 -25.83 7.00
C HIS A 112 -7.98 -26.45 5.77
N GLN A 113 -9.12 -25.93 5.32
CA GLN A 113 -9.78 -26.39 4.10
C GLN A 113 -8.96 -26.09 2.84
N MET A 114 -8.24 -24.97 2.80
CA MET A 114 -7.41 -24.58 1.65
C MET A 114 -6.07 -25.31 1.59
N MET A 115 -5.40 -25.48 2.73
CA MET A 115 -4.03 -26.01 2.79
C MET A 115 -3.95 -27.46 3.28
N GLY A 116 -5.03 -28.01 3.85
CA GLY A 116 -5.06 -29.35 4.43
C GLY A 116 -4.32 -29.49 5.78
N VAL A 117 -3.74 -28.40 6.31
CA VAL A 117 -2.96 -28.39 7.56
C VAL A 117 -3.50 -27.31 8.48
N ARG A 118 -3.71 -27.64 9.76
CA ARG A 118 -4.28 -26.69 10.74
C ARG A 118 -3.16 -25.81 11.29
N PRO A 119 -3.26 -24.47 11.18
CA PRO A 119 -2.32 -23.55 11.80
C PRO A 119 -2.15 -23.80 13.30
N ASN A 120 -0.91 -23.71 13.79
CA ASN A 120 -0.60 -23.87 15.21
C ASN A 120 -1.21 -22.71 16.03
N ARG A 121 -1.43 -22.94 17.33
CA ARG A 121 -2.06 -21.96 18.25
C ARG A 121 -1.26 -20.65 18.40
N PHE A 122 0.03 -20.67 18.05
CA PHE A 122 0.85 -19.45 17.91
C PHE A 122 0.25 -18.46 16.89
N TRP A 123 -0.18 -18.94 15.72
CA TRP A 123 -0.78 -18.10 14.68
C TRP A 123 -2.12 -17.50 15.14
N TYR A 124 -2.89 -18.26 15.90
CA TYR A 124 -4.13 -17.77 16.52
C TYR A 124 -3.87 -16.57 17.43
N PHE A 125 -2.93 -16.70 18.38
CA PHE A 125 -2.56 -15.59 19.26
C PHE A 125 -1.96 -14.40 18.49
N CYS A 126 -1.22 -14.68 17.43
CA CYS A 126 -0.66 -13.65 16.56
C CYS A 126 -1.76 -12.80 15.91
N TRP A 127 -2.78 -13.43 15.33
CA TRP A 127 -3.86 -12.71 14.64
C TRP A 127 -4.85 -12.03 15.58
N VAL A 128 -5.21 -12.66 16.70
CA VAL A 128 -6.24 -12.12 17.61
C VAL A 128 -5.68 -11.06 18.55
N ILE A 129 -4.43 -11.20 19.00
CA ILE A 129 -3.86 -10.36 20.06
C ILE A 129 -2.68 -9.53 19.55
N PHE A 130 -1.64 -10.17 19.01
CA PHE A 130 -0.42 -9.42 18.67
C PHE A 130 -0.61 -8.43 17.53
N ALA A 131 -1.26 -8.83 16.43
CA ALA A 131 -1.48 -7.96 15.28
C ALA A 131 -2.30 -6.70 15.61
N PRO A 132 -3.47 -6.78 16.28
CA PRO A 132 -4.19 -5.56 16.66
C PRO A 132 -3.43 -4.78 17.74
N ALA A 133 -2.73 -5.43 18.67
CA ALA A 133 -1.97 -4.72 19.71
C ALA A 133 -0.80 -3.91 19.12
N THR A 134 -0.05 -4.45 18.17
CA THR A 134 1.04 -3.72 17.50
C THR A 134 0.52 -2.58 16.65
N MET A 135 -0.60 -2.78 15.94
CA MET A 135 -1.27 -1.73 15.17
C MET A 135 -1.70 -0.55 16.07
N VAL A 136 -2.32 -0.83 17.22
CA VAL A 136 -2.70 0.20 18.19
C VAL A 136 -1.48 0.90 18.77
N PHE A 137 -0.43 0.15 19.11
CA PHE A 137 0.80 0.71 19.65
C PHE A 137 1.45 1.70 18.66
N ILE A 138 1.58 1.32 17.39
CA ILE A 138 2.14 2.19 16.35
C ILE A 138 1.25 3.42 16.15
N PHE A 139 -0.07 3.24 16.13
CA PHE A 139 -1.02 4.34 15.98
C PHE A 139 -0.92 5.37 17.10
N VAL A 140 -0.85 4.93 18.36
CA VAL A 140 -0.67 5.83 19.52
C VAL A 140 0.68 6.54 19.45
N PHE A 141 1.76 5.83 19.11
CA PHE A 141 3.08 6.44 18.98
C PHE A 141 3.11 7.51 17.89
N TYR A 142 2.41 7.27 16.78
CA TYR A 142 2.30 8.22 15.68
C TYR A 142 1.55 9.49 16.10
N ILE A 143 0.47 9.37 16.87
CA ILE A 143 -0.26 10.53 17.42
C ILE A 143 0.64 11.35 18.35
N VAL A 144 1.40 10.68 19.23
CA VAL A 144 2.27 11.35 20.21
C VAL A 144 3.44 12.07 19.53
N GLN A 145 3.98 11.52 18.44
CA GLN A 145 5.10 12.09 17.69
C GLN A 145 4.67 12.87 16.43
N TYR A 146 3.42 13.32 16.36
CA TYR A 146 2.96 14.08 15.20
C TYR A 146 3.78 15.37 15.04
N VAL A 147 4.49 15.46 13.91
CA VAL A 147 5.25 16.64 13.50
C VAL A 147 4.77 17.01 12.11
N PRO A 148 4.38 18.27 11.83
CA PRO A 148 3.92 18.66 10.50
C PRO A 148 4.98 18.35 9.43
N ALA A 149 4.52 17.96 8.24
CA ALA A 149 5.39 17.63 7.12
C ALA A 149 6.36 18.79 6.83
N LYS A 150 7.61 18.47 6.53
CA LYS A 150 8.65 19.45 6.13
C LYS A 150 9.50 18.89 5.00
N TYR A 151 9.79 19.70 3.99
CA TYR A 151 10.74 19.37 2.93
C TYR A 151 11.97 20.26 3.04
N GLY A 152 13.06 19.76 3.61
CA GLY A 152 14.27 20.55 3.83
C GLY A 152 13.98 21.83 4.65
N PRO A 153 14.25 23.05 4.12
CA PRO A 153 13.93 24.30 4.81
C PRO A 153 12.45 24.75 4.69
N TYR A 154 11.64 24.09 3.84
CA TYR A 154 10.25 24.48 3.60
C TYR A 154 9.30 23.78 4.57
N VAL A 155 8.53 24.57 5.31
CA VAL A 155 7.44 24.10 6.17
C VAL A 155 6.14 24.23 5.39
N TYR A 156 5.40 23.13 5.27
CA TYR A 156 4.11 23.16 4.58
C TYR A 156 3.13 24.06 5.34
N PRO A 157 2.32 24.86 4.63
CA PRO A 157 1.33 25.72 5.26
C PRO A 157 0.16 24.88 5.80
N ASP A 158 -0.53 25.38 6.82
CA ASP A 158 -1.58 24.63 7.54
C ASP A 158 -2.78 24.19 6.68
N TRP A 159 -2.92 24.71 5.46
CA TRP A 159 -3.97 24.32 4.51
C TRP A 159 -3.59 23.15 3.61
N ALA A 160 -2.33 22.71 3.63
CA ALA A 160 -1.78 21.64 2.80
C ALA A 160 -1.60 20.34 3.59
#